data_AF-A0A453S7R5-F1
#
_entry.id   AF-A0A453S7R5-F1
#
_cell.length_a   1.000
_cell.length_b   1.000
_cell.length_c   1.000
_cell.angle_alpha   90.00
_cell.angle_beta   90.00
_cell.angle_gamma   90.00
#
_symmetry.space_group_name_H-M   'P 1'
#
loop_
_entity.id
_entity.type
_entity.pdbx_description
1 polymer ?
#
loop_
_entity_poly.entity_id
_entity_poly.type
_entity_poly.pdbx_seq_one_letter_code
_entity_poly.pdbx_strand_id
1 'polypeptide(L)'
;MLLVGTDVEKDVRVYKRKIRAVGQMEIRSDLMDAHLYAFNRTTLQDVLEQKEAYRSIRLEVLPYLVKSQLRSAPSGGEGTIVDETGNVVVPPSSNLQCLSQHRAIAPSAFKQDLLASSGGGTHRCCVYIASKNKYCHRLNSIQAYCDINRDVIGEASHLSGYSFSSHNNIIHPSCVLGSKSTVGPQCMLAEGSQLGDKCGVKRSVIGRHCRIGSNVK
;
A
#
# COMPACT_ATOMS: atom_id res chain seq x y z
N MET A 1 -12.62 -18.11 18.16
CA MET A 1 -13.52 -18.12 16.99
C MET A 1 -12.71 -17.65 15.80
N LEU A 2 -12.18 -18.59 15.02
CA LEU A 2 -11.36 -18.32 13.83
C LEU A 2 -12.29 -17.89 12.71
N LEU A 3 -12.18 -16.64 12.24
CA LEU A 3 -12.76 -16.26 10.96
C LEU A 3 -11.88 -16.86 9.86
N VAL A 4 -12.34 -18.00 9.38
CA VAL A 4 -11.87 -18.71 8.20
C VAL A 4 -11.72 -17.73 7.04
N GLY A 5 -10.58 -17.80 6.37
CA GLY A 5 -10.24 -16.97 5.22
C GLY A 5 -11.41 -16.88 4.26
N THR A 6 -11.72 -15.66 3.87
CA THR A 6 -12.65 -15.36 2.78
C THR A 6 -12.31 -16.25 1.59
N ASP A 7 -13.28 -17.07 1.21
CA ASP A 7 -13.27 -17.94 0.04
C ASP A 7 -12.76 -17.15 -1.17
N VAL A 8 -11.51 -17.41 -1.55
CA VAL A 8 -10.93 -16.81 -2.75
C VAL A 8 -11.53 -17.62 -3.89
N GLU A 9 -12.48 -17.02 -4.63
CA GLU A 9 -12.94 -17.56 -5.91
C GLU A 9 -11.69 -18.02 -6.70
N LYS A 10 -11.56 -19.33 -6.90
CA LYS A 10 -10.38 -19.94 -7.54
C LYS A 10 -10.21 -19.49 -9.00
N ASP A 11 -11.25 -18.90 -9.58
CA ASP A 11 -11.30 -18.49 -10.98
C ASP A 11 -11.38 -16.96 -11.11
N VAL A 12 -10.39 -16.36 -11.76
CA VAL A 12 -10.42 -14.94 -12.14
C VAL A 12 -11.20 -14.78 -13.44
N ARG A 13 -12.36 -14.12 -13.38
CA ARG A 13 -13.19 -13.85 -14.57
C ARG A 13 -12.81 -12.52 -15.21
N VAL A 14 -12.38 -12.55 -16.47
CA VAL A 14 -12.08 -11.34 -17.26
C VAL A 14 -12.96 -11.29 -18.51
N TYR A 15 -13.68 -10.18 -18.69
CA TYR A 15 -14.50 -9.98 -19.88
C TYR A 15 -13.64 -9.60 -21.10
N LYS A 16 -13.78 -10.33 -22.21
CA LYS A 16 -13.05 -10.09 -23.47
C LYS A 16 -13.09 -8.62 -23.94
N ARG A 17 -14.24 -7.94 -23.80
CA ARG A 17 -14.38 -6.52 -24.15
C ARG A 17 -13.38 -5.61 -23.42
N LYS A 18 -13.06 -5.92 -22.16
CA LYS A 18 -12.13 -5.13 -21.35
C LYS A 18 -10.70 -5.32 -21.84
N ILE A 19 -10.31 -6.55 -22.16
CA ILE A 19 -8.98 -6.86 -22.71
C ILE A 19 -8.79 -6.13 -24.05
N ARG A 20 -9.78 -6.17 -24.94
CA ARG A 20 -9.75 -5.44 -26.22
C ARG A 20 -9.64 -3.93 -26.04
N ALA A 21 -10.32 -3.37 -25.04
CA ALA A 21 -10.31 -1.92 -24.78
C ALA A 21 -8.96 -1.41 -24.24
N VAL A 22 -8.23 -2.22 -23.47
CA VAL A 22 -6.93 -1.81 -22.89
C VAL A 22 -5.72 -2.27 -23.70
N GLY A 23 -5.91 -3.21 -24.64
CA GLY A 23 -4.85 -3.81 -25.47
C GLY A 23 -3.99 -4.82 -24.73
N GLN A 24 -3.37 -4.40 -23.63
CA GLN A 24 -2.49 -5.23 -22.79
C GLN A 24 -3.00 -5.29 -21.36
N MET A 25 -3.01 -6.49 -20.77
CA MET A 25 -3.42 -6.72 -19.39
C MET A 25 -2.40 -7.61 -18.68
N GLU A 26 -1.94 -7.16 -17.51
CA GLU A 26 -1.07 -7.93 -16.61
C GLU A 26 -1.87 -8.35 -15.37
N ILE A 27 -1.86 -9.64 -15.04
CA ILE A 27 -2.56 -10.21 -13.87
C ILE A 27 -1.51 -10.68 -12.87
N ARG A 28 -1.60 -10.19 -11.62
CA ARG A 28 -0.65 -10.49 -10.54
C ARG A 28 -1.36 -10.89 -9.26
N SER A 29 -0.88 -11.95 -8.63
CA SER A 29 -1.34 -12.45 -7.32
C SER A 29 -0.27 -12.34 -6.23
N ASP A 30 0.94 -11.90 -6.58
CA ASP A 30 2.10 -11.77 -5.70
C ASP A 30 2.19 -10.41 -4.99
N LEU A 31 1.20 -9.54 -5.20
CA LEU A 31 1.16 -8.19 -4.64
C LEU A 31 0.35 -8.13 -3.33
N MET A 32 0.86 -7.37 -2.37
CA MET A 32 0.15 -7.03 -1.13
C MET A 32 -0.59 -5.69 -1.28
N ASP A 33 -1.86 -5.65 -0.88
CA ASP A 33 -2.69 -4.43 -0.89
C ASP A 33 -2.46 -3.61 0.39
N ALA A 34 -1.71 -2.51 0.25
CA ALA A 34 -1.34 -1.63 1.36
C ALA A 34 -2.49 -0.77 1.90
N HIS A 35 -3.66 -0.70 1.22
CA HIS A 35 -4.78 0.19 1.58
C HIS A 35 -4.42 1.68 1.59
N LEU A 36 -3.45 2.08 0.77
CA LEU A 36 -3.09 3.47 0.57
C LEU A 36 -3.72 3.97 -0.74
N TYR A 37 -4.59 4.97 -0.64
CA TYR A 37 -5.28 5.56 -1.78
C TYR A 37 -5.01 7.06 -1.86
N ALA A 38 -4.80 7.55 -3.09
CA ALA A 38 -4.72 8.97 -3.38
C ALA A 38 -5.81 9.30 -4.40
N PHE A 39 -6.73 10.19 -4.03
CA PHE A 39 -7.87 10.57 -4.85
C PHE A 39 -7.82 12.04 -5.22
N ASN A 40 -8.31 12.37 -6.42
CA ASN A 40 -8.76 13.72 -6.68
C ASN A 40 -10.00 14.00 -5.79
N ARG A 41 -9.96 15.11 -5.05
CA ARG A 41 -11.01 15.47 -4.09
C ARG A 41 -12.39 15.58 -4.76
N THR A 42 -12.51 16.29 -5.88
CA THR A 42 -13.81 16.54 -6.51
C THR A 42 -14.40 15.23 -7.05
N THR A 43 -13.58 14.42 -7.73
CA THR A 43 -14.01 13.10 -8.21
C THR A 43 -14.50 12.20 -7.09
N LEU A 44 -13.80 12.16 -5.95
CA LEU A 44 -14.22 11.33 -4.82
C LEU A 44 -15.54 11.85 -4.23
N GLN A 45 -15.67 13.16 -4.06
CA GLN A 45 -16.87 13.79 -3.52
C GLN A 45 -18.09 13.50 -4.39
N ASP A 46 -17.98 13.69 -5.71
CA ASP A 46 -19.05 13.40 -6.67
C ASP A 46 -19.54 11.95 -6.56
N VAL A 47 -18.62 10.99 -6.37
CA VAL A 47 -18.98 9.57 -6.22
C VAL A 47 -19.69 9.32 -4.89
N LEU A 48 -19.22 9.91 -3.80
CA LEU A 48 -19.82 9.70 -2.48
C LEU A 48 -21.21 10.34 -2.37
N GLU A 49 -21.42 11.50 -2.99
CA GLU A 49 -22.74 12.16 -3.06
C GLU A 49 -23.72 11.37 -3.94
N GLN A 50 -23.26 10.82 -5.06
CA GLN A 50 -24.12 10.01 -5.95
C GLN A 50 -24.40 8.60 -5.40
N LYS A 51 -23.56 8.09 -4.49
CA LYS A 51 -23.58 6.71 -4.00
C LYS A 51 -23.46 6.67 -2.48
N GLU A 52 -24.42 7.31 -1.80
CA GLU A 52 -24.50 7.41 -0.33
C GLU A 52 -24.46 6.04 0.39
N ALA A 53 -24.87 4.96 -0.29
CA ALA A 53 -24.86 3.61 0.26
C ALA A 53 -23.46 2.97 0.36
N TYR A 54 -22.44 3.53 -0.29
CA TYR A 54 -21.09 2.97 -0.27
C TYR A 54 -20.42 3.12 1.10
N ARG A 55 -19.85 2.02 1.58
CA ARG A 55 -19.20 1.85 2.89
C ARG A 55 -17.73 1.47 2.76
N SER A 56 -17.29 1.00 1.60
CA SER A 56 -15.94 0.48 1.37
C SER A 56 -15.27 1.08 0.15
N ILE A 57 -14.15 1.77 0.38
CA ILE A 57 -13.32 2.29 -0.71
C ILE A 57 -12.85 1.15 -1.64
N ARG A 58 -12.39 0.04 -1.05
CA ARG A 58 -11.85 -1.11 -1.80
C ARG A 58 -12.91 -1.87 -2.57
N LEU A 59 -14.08 -2.13 -1.97
CA LEU A 59 -15.08 -3.02 -2.55
C LEU A 59 -16.09 -2.28 -3.44
N GLU A 60 -16.26 -0.97 -3.26
CA GLU A 60 -17.32 -0.21 -3.93
C GLU A 60 -16.78 0.98 -4.70
N VAL A 61 -16.14 1.95 -4.03
CA VAL A 61 -15.68 3.20 -4.66
C VAL A 61 -14.66 2.91 -5.78
N LEU A 62 -13.62 2.14 -5.48
CA LEU A 62 -12.56 1.83 -6.46
C LEU A 62 -13.11 1.01 -7.65
N PRO A 63 -13.86 -0.09 -7.45
CA PRO A 63 -14.50 -0.80 -8.56
C PRO A 63 -15.48 0.06 -9.37
N TYR A 64 -16.17 1.02 -8.75
CA TYR A 64 -17.04 1.96 -9.45
C TYR A 64 -16.24 2.86 -10.40
N LEU A 65 -15.18 3.51 -9.90
CA LEU A 65 -14.31 4.38 -10.69
C LEU A 65 -13.67 3.61 -11.86
N VAL A 66 -13.10 2.42 -11.60
CA VAL A 66 -12.49 1.59 -12.65
C VAL A 66 -13.52 1.16 -13.70
N LYS A 67 -14.75 0.81 -13.30
CA LYS A 67 -15.83 0.48 -14.25
C LYS A 67 -16.22 1.71 -15.08
N SER A 68 -16.25 2.90 -14.50
CA SER A 68 -16.55 4.14 -15.22
C SER A 68 -15.48 4.46 -16.25
N GLN A 69 -14.20 4.36 -15.89
CA GLN A 69 -13.08 4.54 -16.83
C GLN A 69 -13.17 3.60 -18.04
N LEU A 70 -13.50 2.33 -17.82
CA LEU A 70 -13.56 1.31 -18.88
C LEU A 70 -14.84 1.36 -19.73
N ARG A 71 -15.85 2.16 -19.34
CA ARG A 71 -17.02 2.43 -20.19
C ARG A 71 -16.72 3.45 -21.29
N SER A 72 -15.77 4.35 -21.05
CA SER A 72 -15.42 5.45 -21.94
C SER A 72 -14.42 5.08 -23.04
N ALA A 73 -13.99 3.82 -23.14
CA ALA A 73 -13.14 3.37 -24.24
C ALA A 73 -14.01 3.22 -25.51
N PRO A 74 -13.70 3.96 -26.61
CA PRO A 74 -14.52 3.92 -27.81
C PRO A 74 -14.53 2.48 -28.35
N SER A 75 -15.72 1.94 -28.57
CA SER A 75 -15.88 0.82 -29.48
C SER A 75 -15.28 1.25 -30.81
N GLY A 76 -14.28 0.51 -31.30
CA GLY A 76 -13.71 0.74 -32.62
C GLY A 76 -14.83 0.84 -33.66
N GLY A 77 -15.04 2.06 -34.12
CA GLY A 77 -15.93 2.43 -35.21
C GLY A 77 -15.33 3.71 -35.77
N GLU A 78 -14.87 3.65 -37.02
CA GLU A 78 -14.49 4.83 -37.78
C GLU A 78 -15.61 5.87 -37.67
N GLY A 79 -15.25 7.05 -37.18
CA GLY A 79 -16.21 8.10 -36.89
C GLY A 79 -15.46 9.39 -36.59
N THR A 80 -14.84 9.96 -37.61
CA THR A 80 -14.36 11.33 -37.60
C THR A 80 -15.56 12.25 -37.34
N ILE A 81 -15.65 12.82 -36.15
CA ILE A 81 -16.55 13.95 -35.91
C ILE A 81 -15.72 15.21 -36.17
N VAL A 82 -15.85 15.74 -37.38
CA VAL A 82 -15.47 17.11 -37.74
C VAL A 82 -16.66 18.00 -37.41
N ASP A 83 -16.42 19.06 -36.64
CA ASP A 83 -17.37 20.17 -36.49
C ASP A 83 -16.84 21.38 -37.29
N GLU A 84 -17.76 22.08 -37.95
CA GLU A 84 -17.53 23.03 -39.06
C GLU A 84 -17.07 24.42 -38.62
N THR A 85 -16.28 24.54 -37.55
CA THR A 85 -15.66 25.83 -37.23
C THR A 85 -14.33 25.57 -36.53
N GLY A 86 -13.25 25.64 -37.30
CA GLY A 86 -11.89 25.25 -36.92
C GLY A 86 -11.26 26.12 -35.82
N ASN A 87 -11.79 26.06 -34.61
CA ASN A 87 -11.15 26.59 -33.41
C ASN A 87 -11.18 25.54 -32.29
N VAL A 88 -10.01 24.96 -32.02
CA VAL A 88 -9.78 24.10 -30.86
C VAL A 88 -9.82 24.97 -29.61
N VAL A 89 -10.93 24.96 -28.90
CA VAL A 89 -10.99 25.48 -27.53
C VAL A 89 -10.28 24.47 -26.64
N VAL A 90 -8.98 24.70 -26.41
CA VAL A 90 -8.19 23.97 -25.40
C VAL A 90 -8.63 24.48 -24.02
N PRO A 91 -9.25 23.67 -23.14
CA PRO A 91 -9.50 24.09 -21.77
C PRO A 91 -8.14 24.22 -21.05
N PRO A 92 -7.96 25.24 -20.19
CA PRO A 92 -6.69 25.49 -19.54
C PRO A 92 -6.32 24.31 -18.63
N SER A 93 -5.21 23.67 -18.97
CA SER A 93 -4.77 22.36 -18.51
C SER A 93 -3.98 22.44 -17.21
N SER A 94 -4.64 22.82 -16.10
CA SER A 94 -4.07 22.71 -14.75
C SER A 94 -3.73 21.26 -14.36
N ASN A 95 -4.38 20.27 -14.98
CA ASN A 95 -4.18 18.85 -14.72
C ASN A 95 -2.88 18.26 -15.31
N LEU A 96 -2.26 18.90 -16.31
CA LEU A 96 -1.03 18.38 -16.93
C LEU A 96 0.21 18.56 -16.03
N GLN A 97 0.22 19.62 -15.20
CA GLN A 97 1.33 19.93 -14.29
C GLN A 97 1.35 19.00 -13.07
N CYS A 98 0.18 18.56 -12.60
CA CYS A 98 0.03 17.53 -11.58
C CYS A 98 0.57 16.16 -12.07
N LEU A 99 0.20 15.76 -13.28
CA LEU A 99 0.60 14.49 -13.87
C LEU A 99 2.12 14.38 -14.11
N SER A 100 2.79 15.48 -14.48
CA SER A 100 4.25 15.48 -14.70
C SER A 100 5.03 15.32 -13.39
N GLN A 101 4.59 15.95 -12.29
CA GLN A 101 5.21 15.77 -10.97
C GLN A 101 4.97 14.36 -10.41
N HIS A 102 3.77 13.79 -10.58
CA HIS A 102 3.49 12.42 -10.13
C HIS A 102 4.21 11.35 -10.95
N ARG A 103 4.50 11.60 -12.24
CA ARG A 103 5.32 10.71 -13.08
C ARG A 103 6.75 10.56 -12.56
N ALA A 104 7.30 11.61 -11.93
CA ALA A 104 8.63 11.56 -11.31
C ALA A 104 8.64 10.72 -10.01
N ILE A 105 7.54 10.74 -9.24
CA ILE A 105 7.41 10.03 -7.95
C ILE A 105 6.99 8.56 -8.17
N ALA A 106 6.16 8.30 -9.18
CA ALA A 106 5.49 7.03 -9.42
C ALA A 106 5.45 6.63 -10.91
N PRO A 107 6.61 6.46 -11.57
CA PRO A 107 6.67 6.17 -13.01
C PRO A 107 5.94 4.87 -13.41
N SER A 108 5.83 3.89 -12.50
CA SER A 108 5.07 2.65 -12.70
C SER A 108 3.56 2.85 -12.75
N ALA A 109 3.01 3.84 -12.02
CA ALA A 109 1.58 4.17 -12.03
C ALA A 109 1.16 4.93 -13.30
N PHE A 110 2.14 5.48 -14.02
CA PHE A 110 1.95 6.31 -15.22
C PHE A 110 2.72 5.76 -16.42
N LYS A 111 2.91 4.44 -16.47
CA LYS A 111 3.43 3.75 -17.65
C LYS A 111 2.45 3.96 -18.80
N GLN A 112 2.80 4.95 -19.63
CA GLN A 112 2.34 5.17 -20.99
C GLN A 112 0.86 5.58 -21.13
N ASP A 113 0.61 6.71 -21.79
CA ASP A 113 -0.73 7.13 -22.23
C ASP A 113 -1.23 6.14 -23.31
N LEU A 114 -1.56 4.91 -22.93
CA LEU A 114 -2.18 3.93 -23.85
C LEU A 114 -3.67 4.20 -24.03
N LEU A 115 -4.27 4.98 -23.14
CA LEU A 115 -5.57 5.58 -23.34
C LEU A 115 -5.36 7.05 -23.68
N ALA A 116 -5.26 7.33 -24.98
CA ALA A 116 -5.44 8.68 -25.50
C ALA A 116 -6.61 9.33 -24.74
N SER A 117 -6.47 10.60 -24.38
CA SER A 117 -7.60 11.42 -23.90
C SER A 117 -8.59 11.63 -25.06
N SER A 118 -9.15 10.55 -25.60
CA SER A 118 -10.28 10.57 -26.49
C SER A 118 -11.48 10.89 -25.60
N GLY A 119 -12.02 12.09 -25.80
CA GLY A 119 -12.91 12.77 -24.87
C GLY A 119 -14.05 11.92 -24.33
N GLY A 120 -14.22 11.95 -23.00
CA GLY A 120 -15.41 11.41 -22.33
C GLY A 120 -15.18 10.82 -20.93
N GLY A 121 -13.95 10.44 -20.57
CA GLY A 121 -13.63 9.93 -19.23
C GLY A 121 -13.35 11.05 -18.23
N THR A 122 -14.12 11.16 -17.15
CA THR A 122 -13.96 12.22 -16.13
C THR A 122 -12.80 11.98 -15.16
N HIS A 123 -12.19 10.78 -15.15
CA HIS A 123 -11.10 10.41 -14.24
C HIS A 123 -10.26 9.23 -14.76
N ARG A 124 -9.05 9.08 -14.21
CA ARG A 124 -8.16 7.92 -14.44
C ARG A 124 -7.82 7.26 -13.09
N CYS A 125 -7.94 5.94 -13.06
CA CYS A 125 -7.52 5.08 -11.96
C CYS A 125 -6.19 4.41 -12.33
N CYS A 126 -5.21 4.56 -11.45
CA CYS A 126 -3.88 3.98 -11.60
C CYS A 126 -3.51 3.18 -10.34
N VAL A 127 -2.54 2.29 -10.47
CA VAL A 127 -1.95 1.55 -9.34
C VAL A 127 -0.48 1.92 -9.22
N TYR A 128 -0.03 2.25 -8.01
CA TYR A 128 1.39 2.39 -7.71
C TYR A 128 1.93 1.08 -7.16
N ILE A 129 2.87 0.48 -7.88
CA ILE A 129 3.60 -0.70 -7.43
C ILE A 129 4.96 -0.23 -6.92
N ALA A 130 5.15 -0.32 -5.60
CA ALA A 130 6.42 -0.01 -4.98
C ALA A 130 7.51 -1.02 -5.39
N SER A 131 8.74 -0.53 -5.52
CA SER A 131 9.91 -1.39 -5.79
C SER A 131 10.17 -2.34 -4.63
N LYS A 132 10.73 -3.53 -4.91
CA LYS A 132 11.01 -4.57 -3.90
C LYS A 132 11.94 -4.13 -2.77
N ASN A 133 12.70 -3.04 -2.95
CA ASN A 133 13.60 -2.46 -1.96
C ASN A 133 12.91 -1.41 -1.05
N LYS A 134 11.60 -1.21 -1.17
CA LYS A 134 10.82 -0.32 -0.32
C LYS A 134 9.99 -1.14 0.65
N TYR A 135 10.02 -0.77 1.91
CA TYR A 135 9.19 -1.39 2.93
C TYR A 135 7.80 -0.73 2.96
N CYS A 136 6.76 -1.54 2.86
CA CYS A 136 5.37 -1.13 3.04
C CYS A 136 4.58 -2.34 3.54
N HIS A 137 3.85 -2.18 4.63
CA HIS A 137 3.03 -3.26 5.19
C HIS A 137 1.73 -2.69 5.77
N ARG A 138 0.62 -3.40 5.57
CA ARG A 138 -0.67 -3.05 6.17
C ARG A 138 -0.75 -3.62 7.58
N LEU A 139 -1.16 -2.80 8.55
CA LEU A 139 -1.37 -3.20 9.94
C LEU A 139 -2.86 -3.39 10.24
N ASN A 140 -3.41 -4.56 9.92
CA ASN A 140 -4.84 -4.87 10.13
C ASN A 140 -5.09 -6.24 10.78
N SER A 141 -4.04 -6.92 11.24
CA SER A 141 -4.13 -8.20 11.95
C SER A 141 -3.04 -8.30 13.01
N ILE A 142 -3.26 -9.17 14.00
CA ILE A 142 -2.25 -9.46 15.03
C ILE A 142 -1.00 -10.07 14.38
N GLN A 143 -1.17 -10.91 13.37
CA GLN A 143 -0.05 -11.49 12.64
C GLN A 143 0.79 -10.39 11.96
N ALA A 144 0.13 -9.46 11.25
CA ALA A 144 0.82 -8.34 10.63
C ALA A 144 1.52 -7.44 11.67
N TYR A 145 0.91 -7.24 12.84
CA TYR A 145 1.55 -6.52 13.94
C TYR A 145 2.85 -7.19 14.40
N CYS A 146 2.81 -8.51 14.64
CA CYS A 146 3.99 -9.26 15.04
C CYS A 146 5.08 -9.27 13.96
N ASP A 147 4.69 -9.37 12.68
CA ASP A 147 5.62 -9.37 11.56
C ASP A 147 6.27 -8.00 11.37
N ILE A 148 5.49 -6.92 11.39
CA ILE A 148 6.01 -5.54 11.29
C ILE A 148 6.98 -5.24 12.44
N ASN A 149 6.65 -5.64 13.69
CA ASN A 149 7.55 -5.43 14.82
C ASN A 149 8.92 -6.12 14.62
N ARG A 150 8.92 -7.33 14.05
CA ARG A 150 10.15 -8.05 13.75
C ARG A 150 10.92 -7.40 12.61
N ASP A 151 10.23 -6.94 11.57
CA ASP A 151 10.86 -6.27 10.43
C ASP A 151 11.51 -4.95 10.84
N VAL A 152 10.84 -4.14 11.67
CA VAL A 152 11.34 -2.84 12.13
C VAL A 152 12.58 -2.99 13.03
N ILE A 153 12.82 -4.16 13.61
CA ILE A 153 14.03 -4.47 14.39
C ILE A 153 15.02 -5.32 13.57
N GLY A 154 14.74 -5.53 12.28
CA GLY A 154 15.58 -6.25 11.32
C GLY A 154 15.75 -5.46 10.03
N GLU A 155 15.17 -5.98 8.94
CA GLU A 155 15.35 -5.45 7.57
C GLU A 155 14.84 -4.01 7.40
N ALA A 156 13.81 -3.62 8.15
CA ALA A 156 13.23 -2.28 8.15
C ALA A 156 13.76 -1.40 9.30
N SER A 157 14.91 -1.75 9.90
CA SER A 157 15.59 -1.01 10.96
C SER A 157 15.75 0.49 10.68
N HIS A 158 15.99 0.84 9.41
CA HIS A 158 16.12 2.23 8.94
C HIS A 158 14.86 3.10 9.20
N LEU A 159 13.69 2.50 9.41
CA LEU A 159 12.44 3.21 9.75
C LEU A 159 12.29 3.49 11.24
N SER A 160 13.04 2.77 12.08
CA SER A 160 12.82 2.75 13.53
C SER A 160 13.39 3.98 14.25
N GLY A 161 14.38 4.65 13.65
CA GLY A 161 15.13 5.74 14.28
C GLY A 161 16.04 5.31 15.44
N TYR A 162 16.10 4.02 15.76
CA TYR A 162 16.96 3.49 16.81
C TYR A 162 18.36 3.16 16.30
N SER A 163 19.36 3.34 17.17
CA SER A 163 20.72 2.87 16.93
C SER A 163 20.89 1.44 17.42
N PHE A 164 21.49 0.61 16.57
CA PHE A 164 21.76 -0.79 16.89
C PHE A 164 23.13 -0.93 17.57
N SER A 165 23.21 -1.87 18.50
CA SER A 165 24.49 -2.29 19.09
C SER A 165 25.31 -3.13 18.11
N SER A 166 26.56 -3.43 18.47
CA SER A 166 27.41 -4.36 17.74
C SER A 166 26.82 -5.78 17.60
N HIS A 167 25.83 -6.13 18.42
CA HIS A 167 25.15 -7.42 18.40
C HIS A 167 23.84 -7.40 17.58
N ASN A 168 23.62 -6.34 16.79
CA ASN A 168 22.43 -6.13 15.98
C ASN A 168 21.12 -6.21 16.81
N ASN A 169 21.14 -5.60 18.00
CA ASN A 169 19.99 -5.48 18.89
C ASN A 169 19.89 -4.04 19.41
N ILE A 170 18.73 -3.71 19.99
CA ILE A 170 18.47 -2.38 20.57
C ILE A 170 18.29 -2.58 22.07
N ILE A 171 19.17 -2.01 22.88
CA ILE A 171 19.05 -2.05 24.34
C ILE A 171 19.12 -0.62 24.82
N HIS A 172 18.03 -0.13 25.42
CA HIS A 172 18.03 1.20 26.01
C HIS A 172 19.06 1.27 27.15
N PRO A 173 19.83 2.38 27.30
CA PRO A 173 20.88 2.49 28.31
C PRO A 173 20.42 2.29 29.75
N SER A 174 19.14 2.57 30.04
CA SER A 174 18.56 2.40 31.38
C SER A 174 18.14 0.95 31.69
N CYS A 175 18.33 0.00 30.78
CA CYS A 175 17.92 -1.38 30.98
C CYS A 175 18.87 -2.10 31.95
N VAL A 176 18.33 -2.94 32.82
CA VAL A 176 19.12 -3.73 33.77
C VAL A 176 19.10 -5.20 33.33
N LEU A 177 20.28 -5.79 33.17
CA LEU A 177 20.45 -7.19 32.76
C LEU A 177 21.03 -8.00 33.93
N GLY A 178 20.31 -9.04 34.36
CA GLY A 178 20.78 -9.96 35.38
C GLY A 178 21.96 -10.81 34.90
N SER A 179 22.58 -11.51 35.85
CA SER A 179 23.74 -12.37 35.62
C SER A 179 23.42 -13.48 34.63
N LYS A 180 24.30 -13.69 33.64
CA LYS A 180 24.13 -14.71 32.58
C LYS A 180 22.86 -14.51 31.72
N SER A 181 22.32 -13.30 31.67
CA SER A 181 21.20 -12.96 30.78
C SER A 181 21.70 -12.48 29.42
N THR A 182 21.02 -12.89 28.35
CA THR A 182 21.43 -12.64 26.97
C THR A 182 20.29 -12.09 26.13
N VAL A 183 20.62 -11.14 25.26
CA VAL A 183 19.69 -10.56 24.29
C VAL A 183 20.25 -10.84 22.89
N GLY A 184 19.53 -11.64 22.12
CA GLY A 184 19.95 -12.02 20.77
C GLY A 184 19.85 -10.86 19.77
N PRO A 185 20.32 -11.08 18.52
CA PRO A 185 20.10 -10.13 17.44
C PRO A 185 18.60 -9.97 17.15
N GLN A 186 18.23 -8.88 16.51
CA GLN A 186 16.85 -8.52 16.17
C GLN A 186 15.91 -8.55 17.38
N CYS A 187 16.42 -8.12 18.54
CA CYS A 187 15.65 -7.96 19.77
C CYS A 187 15.72 -6.51 20.24
N MET A 188 14.71 -6.09 21.00
CA MET A 188 14.66 -4.76 21.60
C MET A 188 14.31 -4.84 23.08
N LEU A 189 15.07 -4.12 23.92
CA LEU A 189 14.74 -3.82 25.31
C LEU A 189 14.51 -2.31 25.44
N ALA A 190 13.26 -1.91 25.64
CA ALA A 190 12.91 -0.51 25.77
C ALA A 190 13.20 0.02 27.19
N GLU A 191 13.14 1.34 27.31
CA GLU A 191 13.44 2.11 28.52
C GLU A 191 12.89 1.51 29.83
N GLY A 192 13.72 1.54 30.86
CA GLY A 192 13.39 1.12 32.22
C GLY A 192 13.07 -0.36 32.40
N SER A 193 13.31 -1.21 31.39
CA SER A 193 13.08 -2.66 31.49
C SER A 193 14.19 -3.37 32.26
N GLN A 194 13.83 -4.45 32.96
CA GLN A 194 14.76 -5.21 33.80
C GLN A 194 14.60 -6.71 33.54
N LEU A 195 15.71 -7.41 33.35
CA LEU A 195 15.77 -8.86 33.22
C LEU A 195 16.45 -9.44 34.45
N GLY A 196 15.85 -10.46 35.07
CA GLY A 196 16.47 -11.26 36.12
C GLY A 196 17.63 -12.10 35.60
N ASP A 197 18.17 -12.99 36.45
CA ASP A 197 19.31 -13.84 36.11
C ASP A 197 18.93 -14.94 35.12
N LYS A 198 19.90 -15.38 34.30
CA LYS A 198 19.79 -16.53 33.39
C LYS A 198 18.64 -16.41 32.37
N CYS A 199 18.36 -15.20 31.88
CA CYS A 199 17.33 -14.96 30.87
C CYS A 199 17.86 -15.08 29.44
N GLY A 200 17.02 -15.50 28.50
CA GLY A 200 17.32 -15.44 27.07
C GLY A 200 16.22 -14.71 26.31
N VAL A 201 16.55 -13.65 25.57
CA VAL A 201 15.60 -12.94 24.71
C VAL A 201 15.95 -13.22 23.26
N LYS A 202 15.02 -13.79 22.50
CA LYS A 202 15.21 -14.12 21.07
C LYS A 202 14.01 -13.69 20.24
N ARG A 203 14.26 -13.00 19.13
CA ARG A 203 13.25 -12.49 18.18
C ARG A 203 12.07 -11.81 18.87
N SER A 204 12.35 -10.98 19.87
CA SER A 204 11.36 -10.45 20.79
C SER A 204 11.59 -8.97 21.09
N VAL A 205 10.49 -8.28 21.38
CA VAL A 205 10.44 -6.85 21.73
C VAL A 205 9.90 -6.73 23.14
N ILE A 206 10.70 -6.20 24.05
CA ILE A 206 10.30 -5.93 25.43
C ILE A 206 10.01 -4.44 25.57
N GLY A 207 8.78 -4.14 25.97
CA GLY A 207 8.28 -2.78 26.16
C GLY A 207 8.93 -2.05 27.34
N ARG A 208 8.52 -0.80 27.52
CA ARG A 208 9.07 0.06 28.57
C ARG A 208 8.62 -0.44 29.94
N HIS A 209 9.51 -0.31 30.93
CA HIS A 209 9.26 -0.61 32.35
C HIS A 209 8.82 -2.06 32.64
N CYS A 210 9.08 -3.00 31.73
CA CYS A 210 8.83 -4.41 31.99
C CYS A 210 9.79 -4.97 33.07
N ARG A 211 9.31 -5.95 33.83
CA ARG A 211 10.10 -6.71 34.80
C ARG A 211 10.01 -8.18 34.43
N ILE A 212 11.12 -8.75 33.96
CA ILE A 212 11.21 -10.15 33.59
C ILE A 212 11.94 -10.88 34.73
N GLY A 213 11.32 -11.91 35.29
CA GLY A 213 11.90 -12.72 36.36
C GLY A 213 13.12 -13.54 35.90
N SER A 214 13.79 -14.21 36.85
CA SER A 214 14.94 -15.07 36.55
C SER A 214 14.53 -16.38 35.85
N ASN A 215 15.41 -16.93 35.01
CA ASN A 215 15.24 -18.18 34.25
C ASN A 215 14.13 -18.15 33.16
N VAL A 216 13.88 -16.99 32.55
CA VAL A 216 12.90 -16.83 31.45
C VAL A 216 13.59 -16.96 30.08
N LYS A 217 12.92 -17.59 29.11
CA LYS A 217 13.43 -17.80 27.74
C LYS A 217 12.40 -17.41 26.69
#